data_AF-D3B1P1-F1
#
_entry.id   AF-D3B1P1-F1
#
_cell.length_a   1.000
_cell.length_b   1.000
_cell.length_c   1.000
_cell.angle_alpha   90.00
_cell.angle_beta   90.00
_cell.angle_gamma   90.00
#
_symmetry.space_group_name_H-M   'P 1'
#
loop_
_entity.id
_entity.type
_entity.pdbx_description
1 polymer ?
#
loop_
_entity_poly.entity_id
_entity_poly.type
_entity_poly.pdbx_seq_one_letter_code
_entity_poly.pdbx_strand_id
1 'polypeptide(L)' 'MSTLQVRIKFPPDYPVIYKTLRLDSSLTVQEAIAAIGQAINVNPAPDIGLYLPDAKKQLQENQLLSSFDGLTTAN' A
#
# COMPACT_ATOMS: atom_id res chain seq x y z
N MET A 1 -15.63 5.03 -8.56
CA MET A 1 -14.64 4.17 -7.87
C MET A 1 -13.35 4.28 -8.64
N SER A 2 -12.36 5.03 -8.12
CA SER A 2 -11.05 5.18 -8.77
C SER A 2 -10.11 4.13 -8.17
N THR A 3 -9.41 3.39 -9.02
CA THR A 3 -8.49 2.32 -8.61
C THR A 3 -7.06 2.81 -8.80
N LEU A 4 -6.21 2.57 -7.80
CA LEU A 4 -4.79 2.84 -7.85
C LEU A 4 -4.05 1.53 -8.15
N GLN A 5 -3.19 1.52 -9.15
CA GLN A 5 -2.27 0.42 -9.38
C GLN A 5 -0.94 0.77 -8.75
N VAL A 6 -0.55 0.00 -7.73
CA VAL A 6 0.67 0.24 -6.95
C VAL A 6 1.60 -0.95 -7.03
N ARG A 7 2.91 -0.69 -7.12
CA ARG A 7 3.94 -1.71 -7.01
C ARG A 7 4.50 -1.69 -5.60
N ILE A 8 4.10 -2.66 -4.79
CA ILE A 8 4.58 -2.81 -3.42
C ILE A 8 5.93 -3.50 -3.44
N LYS A 9 6.91 -2.92 -2.75
CA LYS A 9 8.20 -3.55 -2.43
C LYS A 9 8.12 -4.10 -1.01
N PHE A 10 8.51 -5.35 -0.82
CA PHE A 10 8.54 -5.93 0.51
C PHE A 10 9.96 -5.91 1.10
N PRO A 11 10.08 -6.02 2.44
CA PRO A 11 11.34 -6.22 3.12
C PRO A 11 12.13 -7.46 2.62
N PRO A 12 13.47 -7.49 2.79
CA PRO A 12 14.31 -8.59 2.32
C PRO A 12 14.04 -9.95 2.97
N ASP A 13 13.47 -9.95 4.18
CA ASP A 13 13.03 -11.12 4.93
C ASP A 13 11.69 -11.69 4.46
N TYR A 14 10.99 -10.99 3.57
CA TYR A 14 9.77 -11.47 2.93
C TYR A 14 10.09 -12.23 1.63
N PRO A 15 9.46 -13.39 1.36
CA PRO A 15 9.80 -14.24 0.20
C PRO A 15 9.51 -13.60 -1.17
N VAL A 16 8.67 -12.57 -1.23
CA VAL A 16 8.31 -11.86 -2.46
C VAL A 16 8.95 -10.48 -2.45
N ILE A 17 9.73 -10.14 -3.47
CA ILE A 17 10.44 -8.84 -3.51
C ILE A 17 9.50 -7.70 -3.92
N TYR A 18 8.68 -7.93 -4.95
CA TYR A 18 7.70 -6.96 -5.44
C TYR A 18 6.39 -7.62 -5.82
N LYS A 19 5.27 -6.93 -5.58
CA LYS A 19 3.97 -7.32 -6.11
C LYS A 19 3.20 -6.08 -6.58
N THR A 20 2.63 -6.16 -7.78
CA THR A 20 1.73 -5.13 -8.29
C THR A 20 0.31 -5.46 -7.84
N LEU A 21 -0.35 -4.51 -7.19
CA LEU A 21 -1.70 -4.66 -6.64
C LEU A 21 -2.58 -3.49 -7.10
N ARG A 22 -3.87 -3.77 -7.23
CA ARG A 22 -4.91 -2.76 -7.45
C ARG A 22 -5.59 -2.51 -6.11
N LEU A 23 -5.59 -1.26 -5.67
CA LEU A 23 -6.21 -0.81 -4.42
C LEU A 23 -7.28 0.23 -4.73
N ASP A 24 -8.31 0.30 -3.91
CA ASP A 24 -9.28 1.39 -4.02
C ASP A 24 -8.69 2.68 -3.43
N SER A 25 -8.78 3.77 -4.20
CA SER A 25 -8.30 5.09 -3.81
C SER A 25 -9.00 5.65 -2.57
N SER A 26 -10.21 5.17 -2.25
CA SER A 26 -10.96 5.61 -1.07
C SER A 26 -10.56 4.90 0.22
N LEU A 27 -9.62 3.94 0.16
CA LEU A 27 -9.13 3.26 1.37
C LEU A 27 -8.20 4.19 2.15
N THR A 28 -8.26 4.06 3.47
CA THR A 28 -7.20 4.52 4.36
C THR A 28 -5.94 3.66 4.19
N VAL A 29 -4.79 4.18 4.64
CA VAL A 29 -3.53 3.43 4.64
C VAL A 29 -3.66 2.14 5.46
N GLN A 30 -4.37 2.17 6.58
CA GLN A 30 -4.62 0.97 7.40
C GLN A 30 -5.41 -0.09 6.63
N GLU A 31 -6.51 0.30 5.97
CA GLU A 31 -7.33 -0.61 5.17
C GLU A 31 -6.55 -1.13 3.95
N ALA A 32 -5.69 -0.30 3.37
CA ALA A 32 -4.80 -0.69 2.29
C ALA A 32 -3.80 -1.77 2.73
N ILE A 33 -3.19 -1.62 3.93
CA ILE A 33 -2.31 -2.64 4.51
C ILE A 33 -3.05 -3.97 4.70
N ALA A 34 -4.29 -3.91 5.20
CA ALA A 34 -5.13 -5.10 5.34
C ALA A 34 -5.43 -5.75 3.98
N ALA A 35 -5.77 -4.96 2.96
CA ALA A 35 -6.02 -5.46 1.60
C ALA A 35 -4.77 -6.08 0.96
N ILE A 36 -3.59 -5.47 1.16
CA ILE A 36 -2.31 -6.03 0.71
C ILE A 36 -2.04 -7.36 1.42
N GLY A 37 -2.25 -7.42 2.75
CA GLY A 37 -2.12 -8.62 3.57
C GLY A 37 -3.01 -9.76 3.06
N GLN A 38 -4.29 -9.49 2.82
CA GLN A 38 -5.21 -10.44 2.21
C GLN A 38 -4.72 -10.91 0.84
N ALA A 39 -4.25 -10.00 -0.02
CA ALA A 39 -3.77 -10.33 -1.36
C ALA A 39 -2.50 -11.20 -1.36
N ILE A 40 -1.73 -11.23 -0.26
CA ILE A 40 -0.53 -12.08 -0.09
C ILE A 40 -0.74 -13.19 0.95
N ASN A 41 -1.97 -13.40 1.42
CA ASN A 41 -2.33 -14.38 2.46
C ASN A 41 -1.52 -14.22 3.77
N VAL A 42 -1.33 -12.99 4.23
CA VAL A 42 -0.67 -12.66 5.49
C VAL A 42 -1.56 -11.76 6.34
N ASN A 43 -1.56 -12.00 7.65
CA ASN A 43 -2.15 -11.08 8.60
C ASN A 43 -1.10 -10.02 8.98
N PRO A 44 -1.25 -8.75 8.59
CA PRO A 44 -0.24 -7.73 8.88
C PRO A 44 -0.13 -7.48 10.39
N ALA A 45 1.11 -7.38 10.86
CA ALA A 45 1.40 -7.02 12.24
C ALA A 45 1.20 -5.50 12.47
N PRO A 46 0.94 -5.06 13.72
CA PRO A 46 0.65 -3.65 14.02
C PRO A 46 1.81 -2.69 13.77
N ASP A 47 3.02 -3.21 13.65
CA ASP A 47 4.27 -2.46 13.41
C ASP A 47 4.59 -2.28 11.91
N ILE A 48 3.75 -2.82 11.01
CA ILE A 48 3.91 -2.68 9.57
C ILE A 48 3.30 -1.36 9.09
N GLY A 49 4.05 -0.62 8.29
CA GLY A 49 3.59 0.62 7.65
C GLY A 49 3.92 0.68 6.16
N LEU A 50 3.27 1.62 5.46
CA LEU A 50 3.60 1.94 4.07
C LEU A 50 4.55 3.14 4.01
N TYR A 51 5.56 3.06 3.17
CA TYR A 51 6.55 4.11 2.95
C TYR A 51 6.55 4.53 1.48
N LEU A 52 6.50 5.84 1.23
CA LEU A 52 6.67 6.42 -0.10
C LEU A 52 8.15 6.78 -0.31
N PRO A 53 8.88 6.10 -1.23
CA PRO A 53 10.30 6.36 -1.46
C PRO A 53 10.59 7.77 -1.96
N ASP A 54 9.78 8.27 -2.90
CA ASP A 54 10.02 9.57 -3.55
C ASP A 54 9.84 10.74 -2.57
N ALA A 55 8.82 10.66 -1.72
CA ALA A 55 8.56 11.63 -0.66
C ALA A 55 9.42 11.39 0.60
N LYS A 56 10.18 10.30 0.64
CA LYS A 56 10.94 9.80 1.79
C LYS A 56 10.13 9.79 3.10
N LYS A 57 8.86 9.44 3.03
CA LYS A 57 7.89 9.62 4.12
C LYS A 57 7.10 8.34 4.39
N GLN A 58 6.92 8.04 5.68
CA GLN A 58 5.97 7.02 6.12
C GLN A 58 4.54 7.57 6.08
N LEU A 59 3.63 6.77 5.52
CA LEU A 59 2.23 7.12 5.41
C LEU A 59 1.53 6.95 6.77
N GLN A 60 0.63 7.87 7.09
CA GLN A 60 -0.16 7.79 8.32
C GLN A 60 -1.39 6.92 8.10
N GLU A 61 -1.68 6.05 9.05
CA GLU A 61 -2.74 5.03 8.99
C GLU A 61 -4.11 5.59 8.60
N ASN A 62 -4.46 6.77 9.11
CA ASN A 62 -5.76 7.42 8.92
C ASN A 62 -5.85 8.28 7.64
N GLN A 63 -4.79 8.36 6.84
CA GLN A 63 -4.82 9.12 5.58
C GLN A 63 -5.37 8.25 4.44
N LEU A 64 -6.15 8.88 3.56
CA LEU A 64 -6.68 8.24 2.36
C LEU A 64 -5.59 8.07 1.30
N LEU A 65 -5.62 6.96 0.57
CA LEU A 65 -4.68 6.74 -0.54
C LEU A 65 -4.82 7.82 -1.64
N SER A 66 -6.03 8.30 -1.88
CA SER A 66 -6.31 9.40 -2.83
C SER A 66 -5.63 10.73 -2.48
N SER A 67 -5.14 10.90 -1.25
CA SER A 67 -4.45 12.13 -0.82
C SER A 67 -2.99 12.21 -1.27
N PHE A 68 -2.44 11.15 -1.89
CA PHE A 68 -1.05 11.09 -2.30
C PHE A 68 -0.91 11.20 -3.83
N ASP A 69 -0.40 12.34 -4.30
CA ASP A 69 -0.18 12.64 -5.73
C ASP A 69 0.88 11.75 -6.43
N GLY A 70 1.50 10.82 -5.71
CA GLY A 70 2.52 9.88 -6.23
C GLY A 70 2.00 8.48 -6.54
N LEU A 71 0.73 8.18 -6.25
CA LEU A 71 0.15 6.86 -6.53
C LEU A 71 -0.50 6.87 -7.92
N THR A 72 -0.05 5.97 -8.79
CA THR A 72 -0.56 5.88 -10.16
C THR A 72 -2.00 5.35 -10.19
N THR A 73 -2.91 6.16 -10.73
CA THR A 73 -4.27 5.72 -11.08
C THR A 73 -4.21 4.68 -12.19
N ALA A 74 -4.85 3.54 -11.96
CA ALA A 74 -5.03 2.53 -12.98
C ALA A 74 -6.19 2.98 -13.88
N ASN A 75 -5.89 3.26 -15.15
CA ASN A 75 -6.91 3.51 -16.18
C ASN A 75 -7.61 2.21 -16.60
#